data_AF-A0A537JZE7-F1
#
_entry.id   AF-A0A537JZE7-F1
#
_cell.length_a   1.000
_cell.length_b   1.000
_cell.length_c   1.000
_cell.angle_alpha   90.00
_cell.angle_beta   90.00
_cell.angle_gamma   90.00
#
_symmetry.space_group_name_H-M   'P 1'
#
loop_
_entity.id
_entity.type
_entity.pdbx_description
1 polymer ?
#
loop_
_entity_poly.entity_id
_entity_poly.type
_entity_poly.pdbx_seq_one_letter_code
_entity_poly.pdbx_strand_id
1 'polypeptide(L)'
;MNKTIVSLLTTFALFICSLSLTAQKNFQQDTSYYETFPGKTTVRLYLSKKYVHLNFPSNGSAEDLEYRANPKLNLGVGVTIKNISVNLFNGFGFLNPNSDEKGKTKGFNLQVHVYPHKWAIDLQYVAPKGYHLEPQGLAGVPADKYYYREDVKTTFFGISAYQVPNKKRFSYRAALLQSEWQKKSAGSIIYGGEIHHGTVQGDSALIPAFYSSKFPQAGINKINVLSFGPGAGYAYTLVMAQHFFITGSLVINLDANFVREEDETRKEKNVSLNPSEVFKAAAGYNGRRWNISANWTGSTVSTQGSLTPENYKFSSGNIRLVVAHRFEKHKHAS
;
A
#
# COMPACT_ATOMS: atom_id res chain seq x y z
N MET A 1 -17.96 14.38 2.02
CA MET A 1 -17.67 13.24 1.12
C MET A 1 -18.58 13.39 -0.10
N ASN A 2 -18.04 13.45 -1.31
CA ASN A 2 -18.84 13.72 -2.52
C ASN A 2 -19.87 12.58 -2.73
N LYS A 3 -21.15 12.90 -3.00
CA LYS A 3 -22.23 11.89 -3.12
C LYS A 3 -21.91 10.80 -4.15
N THR A 4 -21.18 11.16 -5.20
CA THR A 4 -20.68 10.24 -6.25
C THR A 4 -19.67 9.22 -5.69
N ILE A 5 -18.78 9.63 -4.79
CA ILE A 5 -17.79 8.73 -4.16
C ILE A 5 -18.49 7.73 -3.24
N VAL A 6 -19.52 8.19 -2.51
CA VAL A 6 -20.32 7.31 -1.64
C VAL A 6 -21.03 6.25 -2.47
N SER A 7 -21.71 6.66 -3.55
CA SER A 7 -22.41 5.75 -4.45
C SER A 7 -21.47 4.75 -5.14
N LEU A 8 -20.30 5.19 -5.59
CA LEU A 8 -19.31 4.29 -6.20
C LEU A 8 -18.80 3.25 -5.19
N LEU A 9 -18.52 3.67 -3.95
CA LEU A 9 -18.08 2.79 -2.87
C LEU A 9 -19.16 1.76 -2.48
N THR A 10 -20.45 2.14 -2.43
CA THR A 10 -21.53 1.19 -2.13
C THR A 10 -21.75 0.17 -3.25
N THR A 11 -21.80 0.62 -4.52
CA THR A 11 -21.96 -0.28 -5.66
C THR A 11 -20.78 -1.25 -5.77
N PHE A 12 -19.57 -0.76 -5.52
CA PHE A 12 -18.36 -1.57 -5.51
C PHE A 12 -18.33 -2.57 -4.34
N ALA A 13 -18.77 -2.18 -3.14
CA ALA A 13 -18.91 -3.08 -2.00
C ALA A 13 -19.91 -4.21 -2.26
N LEU A 14 -21.04 -3.91 -2.92
CA LEU A 14 -22.03 -4.92 -3.32
C LEU A 14 -21.46 -5.90 -4.36
N PHE A 15 -20.67 -5.41 -5.32
CA PHE A 15 -20.02 -6.25 -6.33
C PHE A 15 -18.90 -7.14 -5.75
N ILE A 16 -18.10 -6.65 -4.79
CA ILE A 16 -17.09 -7.47 -4.10
C ILE A 16 -17.77 -8.56 -3.24
N CYS A 17 -18.87 -8.22 -2.57
CA CYS A 17 -19.64 -9.19 -1.79
C CYS A 17 -20.17 -10.33 -2.67
N SER A 18 -20.69 -10.02 -3.87
CA SER A 18 -21.21 -11.04 -4.78
C SER A 18 -20.12 -11.95 -5.34
N LEU A 19 -18.95 -11.41 -5.72
CA LEU A 19 -17.78 -12.19 -6.16
C LEU A 19 -17.22 -13.11 -5.06
N SER A 20 -17.21 -12.63 -3.82
CA SER A 20 -16.69 -13.40 -2.67
C SER A 20 -17.60 -14.56 -2.29
N LEU A 21 -18.91 -14.43 -2.49
CA LEU A 21 -19.92 -15.44 -2.15
C LEU A 21 -19.99 -16.60 -3.16
N THR A 22 -19.78 -16.33 -4.45
CA THR A 22 -19.90 -17.35 -5.51
C THR A 22 -18.60 -18.12 -5.77
N ALA A 23 -17.43 -17.48 -5.68
CA ALA A 23 -16.14 -18.09 -6.02
C ALA A 23 -15.61 -19.14 -5.02
N GLN A 24 -16.20 -19.23 -3.82
CA GLN A 24 -15.67 -20.07 -2.73
C GLN A 24 -16.35 -21.42 -2.54
N LYS A 25 -17.48 -21.71 -3.21
CA LYS A 25 -18.29 -22.89 -2.87
C LYS A 25 -17.60 -24.24 -3.15
N ASN A 26 -16.57 -24.32 -4.01
CA ASN A 26 -16.01 -25.59 -4.49
C ASN A 26 -14.47 -25.69 -4.51
N PHE A 27 -13.71 -24.83 -3.80
CA PHE A 27 -12.24 -24.94 -3.82
C PHE A 27 -11.70 -25.91 -2.78
N GLN A 28 -11.04 -26.98 -3.23
CA GLN A 28 -10.38 -27.96 -2.36
C GLN A 28 -8.92 -27.53 -2.08
N GLN A 29 -8.70 -26.96 -0.90
CA GLN A 29 -7.36 -26.66 -0.37
C GLN A 29 -6.70 -27.90 0.25
N ASP A 30 -5.37 -27.95 0.28
CA ASP A 30 -4.63 -28.98 1.01
C ASP A 30 -4.56 -28.60 2.50
N THR A 31 -5.40 -29.23 3.31
CA THR A 31 -5.52 -28.96 4.75
C THR A 31 -4.27 -29.36 5.54
N SER A 32 -3.34 -30.12 4.96
CA SER A 32 -2.05 -30.39 5.57
C SER A 32 -1.10 -29.18 5.49
N TYR A 33 -1.32 -28.29 4.51
CA TYR A 33 -0.50 -27.08 4.31
C TYR A 33 -1.07 -25.85 5.00
N TYR A 34 -2.39 -25.64 4.95
CA TYR A 34 -3.01 -24.55 5.68
C TYR A 34 -4.46 -24.81 6.04
N GLU A 35 -4.91 -24.16 7.10
CA GLU A 35 -6.27 -24.26 7.64
C GLU A 35 -7.02 -22.93 7.48
N THR A 36 -8.31 -23.03 7.15
CA THR A 36 -9.24 -21.89 7.11
C THR A 36 -10.13 -21.93 8.34
N PHE A 37 -10.57 -20.76 8.81
CA PHE A 37 -11.46 -20.65 9.97
C PHE A 37 -12.83 -20.04 9.63
N PRO A 38 -13.60 -20.61 8.69
CA PRO A 38 -14.84 -19.99 8.20
C PRO A 38 -15.92 -19.85 9.28
N GLY A 39 -15.89 -20.71 10.30
CA GLY A 39 -16.80 -20.69 11.45
C GLY A 39 -16.33 -19.84 12.64
N LYS A 40 -15.19 -19.15 12.54
CA LYS A 40 -14.65 -18.33 13.65
C LYS A 40 -14.75 -16.84 13.33
N THR A 41 -14.92 -16.06 14.38
CA THR A 41 -14.76 -14.60 14.32
C THR A 41 -13.36 -14.25 14.79
N THR A 42 -12.60 -13.53 13.96
CA THR A 42 -11.26 -13.05 14.34
C THR A 42 -11.35 -11.59 14.74
N VAL A 43 -10.96 -11.26 15.96
CA VAL A 43 -10.79 -9.88 16.44
C VAL A 43 -9.31 -9.54 16.47
N ARG A 44 -8.96 -8.31 16.10
CA ARG A 44 -7.58 -7.83 16.03
C ARG A 44 -7.45 -6.51 16.77
N LEU A 45 -6.33 -6.37 17.46
CA LEU A 45 -5.76 -5.09 17.86
C LEU A 45 -4.47 -4.91 17.05
N TYR A 46 -4.23 -3.72 16.52
CA TYR A 46 -3.03 -3.49 15.72
C TYR A 46 -2.50 -2.06 15.82
N LEU A 47 -1.18 -1.92 15.71
CA LEU A 47 -0.51 -0.67 15.39
C LEU A 47 -0.25 -0.62 13.89
N SER A 48 -0.35 0.57 13.28
CA SER A 48 -0.12 0.76 11.84
C SER A 48 0.51 2.11 11.54
N LYS A 49 1.65 2.10 10.85
CA LYS A 49 2.31 3.30 10.32
C LYS A 49 2.38 3.18 8.80
N LYS A 50 1.67 4.08 8.12
CA LYS A 50 1.74 4.20 6.66
C LYS A 50 2.90 5.09 6.27
N TYR A 51 3.35 5.02 5.02
CA TYR A 51 4.31 5.95 4.45
C TYR A 51 3.96 6.25 2.99
N VAL A 52 4.30 7.45 2.53
CA VAL A 52 4.18 7.90 1.14
C VAL A 52 5.37 8.80 0.85
N HIS A 53 6.22 8.41 -0.09
CA HIS A 53 7.41 9.14 -0.49
C HIS A 53 7.30 9.53 -1.97
N LEU A 54 7.73 10.74 -2.29
CA LEU A 54 7.85 11.24 -3.65
C LEU A 54 9.32 11.61 -3.85
N ASN A 55 9.99 10.99 -4.80
CA ASN A 55 11.38 11.28 -5.11
C ASN A 55 11.45 11.94 -6.50
N PHE A 56 12.15 13.08 -6.55
CA PHE A 56 12.41 13.83 -7.76
C PHE A 56 13.91 13.83 -8.06
N PRO A 57 14.33 13.34 -9.23
CA PRO A 57 15.73 13.22 -9.58
C PRO A 57 16.37 14.57 -9.87
N SER A 58 17.65 14.71 -9.52
CA SER A 58 18.47 15.88 -9.85
C SER A 58 19.34 15.70 -11.11
N ASN A 59 19.32 14.51 -11.72
CA ASN A 59 20.18 14.14 -12.86
C ASN A 59 21.68 14.27 -12.55
N GLY A 60 22.07 13.87 -11.34
CA GLY A 60 23.45 13.92 -10.86
C GLY A 60 23.97 15.34 -10.55
N SER A 61 23.14 16.38 -10.68
CA SER A 61 23.52 17.76 -10.35
C SER A 61 23.45 18.06 -8.84
N ALA A 62 22.77 17.21 -8.07
CA ALA A 62 22.63 17.30 -6.63
C ALA A 62 22.29 15.92 -6.02
N GLU A 63 21.92 15.89 -4.75
CA GLU A 63 21.13 14.79 -4.21
C GLU A 63 19.68 14.90 -4.68
N ASP A 64 19.02 13.76 -4.87
CA ASP A 64 17.61 13.72 -5.24
C ASP A 64 16.72 14.31 -4.14
N LEU A 65 15.64 14.95 -4.56
CA LEU A 65 14.71 15.60 -3.65
C LEU A 65 13.65 14.59 -3.19
N GLU A 66 13.72 14.17 -1.92
CA GLU A 66 12.76 13.25 -1.32
C GLU A 66 11.73 13.97 -0.43
N TYR A 67 10.47 14.01 -0.88
CA TYR A 67 9.34 14.41 -0.05
C TYR A 67 8.73 13.21 0.67
N ARG A 68 8.59 13.30 1.99
CA ARG A 68 7.96 12.29 2.82
C ARG A 68 6.69 12.83 3.48
N ALA A 69 5.62 12.05 3.37
CA ALA A 69 4.45 12.24 4.21
C ALA A 69 4.78 11.85 5.66
N ASN A 70 4.18 12.56 6.62
CA ASN A 70 4.25 12.27 8.05
C ASN A 70 2.86 11.85 8.59
N PRO A 71 2.31 10.68 8.18
CA PRO A 71 1.06 10.18 8.75
C PRO A 71 1.27 9.70 10.18
N LYS A 72 0.24 9.79 11.01
CA LYS A 72 0.31 9.32 12.41
C LYS A 72 0.52 7.80 12.50
N LEU A 73 1.19 7.36 13.55
CA LEU A 73 1.09 5.99 14.07
C LEU A 73 -0.34 5.79 14.58
N ASN A 74 -1.03 4.78 14.05
CA ASN A 74 -2.42 4.50 14.35
C ASN A 74 -2.55 3.27 15.25
N LEU A 75 -3.44 3.34 16.22
CA LEU A 75 -3.98 2.18 16.92
C LEU A 75 -5.33 1.82 16.29
N GLY A 76 -5.52 0.56 15.96
CA GLY A 76 -6.74 0.10 15.32
C GLY A 76 -7.25 -1.22 15.85
N VAL A 77 -8.55 -1.42 15.62
CA VAL A 77 -9.27 -2.65 15.88
C VAL A 77 -9.80 -3.21 14.58
N GLY A 78 -9.80 -4.53 14.44
CA GLY A 78 -10.29 -5.19 13.25
C GLY A 78 -11.15 -6.38 13.59
N VAL A 79 -12.15 -6.65 12.76
CA VAL A 79 -12.97 -7.85 12.86
C VAL A 79 -13.01 -8.57 11.52
N THR A 80 -12.90 -9.89 11.55
CA THR A 80 -13.14 -10.75 10.40
C THR A 80 -14.21 -11.75 10.70
N ILE A 81 -15.22 -11.76 9.84
CA ILE A 81 -16.32 -12.71 9.87
C ILE A 81 -16.29 -13.44 8.54
N LYS A 82 -16.15 -14.77 8.59
CA LYS A 82 -15.90 -15.60 7.41
C LYS A 82 -14.67 -15.10 6.65
N ASN A 83 -14.88 -14.48 5.48
CA ASN A 83 -13.83 -14.06 4.57
C ASN A 83 -13.76 -12.54 4.37
N ILE A 84 -14.57 -11.78 5.11
CA ILE A 84 -14.63 -10.32 5.06
C ILE A 84 -13.96 -9.78 6.32
N SER A 85 -13.03 -8.84 6.13
CA SER A 85 -12.30 -8.18 7.21
C SER A 85 -12.54 -6.68 7.16
N VAL A 86 -12.95 -6.08 8.28
CA VAL A 86 -13.10 -4.64 8.44
C VAL A 86 -12.13 -4.19 9.51
N ASN A 87 -11.38 -3.11 9.24
CA ASN A 87 -10.42 -2.53 10.18
C ASN A 87 -10.73 -1.04 10.35
N LEU A 88 -10.75 -0.58 11.60
CA LEU A 88 -10.91 0.82 11.98
C LEU A 88 -9.69 1.23 12.81
N PHE A 89 -9.24 2.47 12.65
CA PHE A 89 -8.06 2.96 13.36
C PHE A 89 -8.15 4.45 13.65
N ASN A 90 -7.39 4.87 14.66
CA ASN A 90 -7.21 6.28 15.00
C ASN A 90 -5.75 6.55 15.41
N GLY A 91 -5.25 7.73 15.03
CA GLY A 91 -3.92 8.22 15.40
C GLY A 91 -3.97 9.03 16.69
N PHE A 92 -4.00 8.37 17.84
CA PHE A 92 -4.06 9.01 19.15
C PHE A 92 -2.79 9.84 19.45
N GLY A 93 -2.96 10.96 20.16
CA GLY A 93 -1.86 11.88 20.48
C GLY A 93 -0.73 11.22 21.28
N PHE A 94 -1.06 10.35 22.24
CA PHE A 94 -0.06 9.65 23.06
C PHE A 94 0.85 8.68 22.27
N LEU A 95 0.44 8.27 21.07
CA LEU A 95 1.26 7.44 20.16
C LEU A 95 2.14 8.28 19.23
N ASN A 96 1.97 9.60 19.24
CA ASN A 96 2.59 10.51 18.30
C ASN A 96 3.16 11.75 19.03
N PRO A 97 4.00 11.59 20.07
CA PRO A 97 4.70 12.72 20.67
C PRO A 97 5.59 13.36 19.60
N ASN A 98 5.68 14.70 19.62
CA ASN A 98 6.53 15.49 18.72
C ASN A 98 6.22 15.31 17.21
N SER A 99 4.98 14.96 16.84
CA SER A 99 4.60 14.83 15.42
C SER A 99 4.75 16.11 14.60
N ASP A 100 4.93 17.24 15.26
CA ASP A 100 4.85 18.56 14.66
C ASP A 100 6.18 19.00 14.03
N GLU A 101 7.31 18.39 14.42
CA GLU A 101 8.66 18.71 13.90
C GLU A 101 8.78 18.52 12.38
N LYS A 102 8.08 17.51 11.83
CA LYS A 102 8.08 17.15 10.40
C LYS A 102 6.87 17.70 9.65
N GLY A 103 6.05 18.53 10.32
CA GLY A 103 4.75 18.97 9.82
C GLY A 103 3.71 17.84 9.76
N LYS A 104 2.43 18.23 9.61
CA LYS A 104 1.29 17.31 9.72
C LYS A 104 0.80 16.89 8.34
N THR A 105 0.82 15.58 8.05
CA THR A 105 0.09 15.06 6.88
C THR A 105 -1.37 14.81 7.24
N LYS A 106 -2.27 15.40 6.44
CA LYS A 106 -3.71 15.12 6.47
C LYS A 106 -4.08 14.34 5.23
N GLY A 107 -5.09 13.49 5.28
CA GLY A 107 -5.55 12.79 4.09
C GLY A 107 -6.35 11.55 4.37
N PHE A 108 -6.81 10.94 3.30
CA PHE A 108 -7.57 9.70 3.33
C PHE A 108 -6.75 8.59 2.69
N ASN A 109 -6.74 7.40 3.29
CA ASN A 109 -6.05 6.25 2.75
C ASN A 109 -6.90 4.98 2.98
N LEU A 110 -7.46 4.46 1.90
CA LEU A 110 -8.27 3.26 1.85
C LEU A 110 -7.51 2.16 1.11
N GLN A 111 -7.53 0.96 1.68
CA GLN A 111 -6.97 -0.25 1.07
C GLN A 111 -7.99 -1.37 1.20
N VAL A 112 -8.24 -2.08 0.11
CA VAL A 112 -9.14 -3.23 0.06
C VAL A 112 -8.36 -4.41 -0.51
N HIS A 113 -8.33 -5.52 0.23
CA HIS A 113 -7.64 -6.74 -0.16
C HIS A 113 -8.67 -7.85 -0.37
N VAL A 114 -8.77 -8.35 -1.59
CA VAL A 114 -9.73 -9.39 -1.98
C VAL A 114 -8.95 -10.56 -2.55
N TYR A 115 -8.91 -11.67 -1.80
CA TYR A 115 -8.14 -12.88 -2.18
C TYR A 115 -9.07 -14.08 -2.44
N PRO A 116 -9.81 -14.12 -3.57
CA PRO A 116 -10.68 -15.23 -3.94
C PRO A 116 -9.92 -16.26 -4.77
N HIS A 117 -10.13 -17.56 -4.50
CA HIS A 117 -9.49 -18.65 -5.24
C HIS A 117 -7.97 -18.40 -5.43
N LYS A 118 -7.48 -18.50 -6.67
CA LYS A 118 -6.10 -18.24 -7.10
C LYS A 118 -5.83 -16.76 -7.38
N TRP A 119 -6.69 -15.82 -6.98
CA TRP A 119 -6.46 -14.40 -7.22
C TRP A 119 -6.05 -13.67 -5.95
N ALA A 120 -5.14 -12.72 -6.12
CA ALA A 120 -4.81 -11.67 -5.18
C ALA A 120 -5.14 -10.31 -5.83
N ILE A 121 -6.24 -9.69 -5.40
CA ILE A 121 -6.70 -8.40 -5.91
C ILE A 121 -6.55 -7.37 -4.80
N ASP A 122 -5.80 -6.30 -5.06
CA ASP A 122 -5.63 -5.21 -4.13
C ASP A 122 -6.11 -3.91 -4.77
N LEU A 123 -6.88 -3.13 -4.01
CA LEU A 123 -7.29 -1.79 -4.40
C LEU A 123 -6.75 -0.79 -3.38
N GLN A 124 -6.24 0.32 -3.88
CA GLN A 124 -5.71 1.40 -3.05
C GLN A 124 -6.19 2.75 -3.51
N TYR A 125 -6.53 3.59 -2.55
CA TYR A 125 -6.78 5.00 -2.74
C TYR A 125 -6.05 5.78 -1.65
N VAL A 126 -5.08 6.61 -2.04
CA VAL A 126 -4.15 7.31 -1.15
C VAL A 126 -4.15 8.79 -1.52
N ALA A 127 -4.67 9.64 -0.62
CA ALA A 127 -4.81 11.07 -0.85
C ALA A 127 -4.21 11.94 0.28
N PRO A 128 -2.91 11.83 0.58
CA PRO A 128 -2.22 12.68 1.55
C PRO A 128 -2.00 14.11 1.03
N LYS A 129 -2.00 15.06 1.95
CA LYS A 129 -1.62 16.47 1.79
C LYS A 129 -0.72 16.87 2.95
N GLY A 130 0.34 17.60 2.65
CA GLY A 130 1.38 18.00 3.60
C GLY A 130 2.54 17.01 3.59
N TYR A 131 3.72 17.49 3.19
CA TYR A 131 4.96 16.73 3.05
C TYR A 131 6.13 17.52 3.62
N HIS A 132 7.18 16.84 4.06
CA HIS A 132 8.46 17.47 4.36
C HIS A 132 9.57 16.90 3.49
N LEU A 133 10.63 17.66 3.28
CA LEU A 133 11.85 17.16 2.64
C LEU A 133 12.71 16.37 3.63
N GLU A 134 13.34 15.30 3.17
CA GLU A 134 14.36 14.55 3.90
C GLU A 134 15.71 14.68 3.14
N PRO A 135 16.85 14.84 3.83
CA PRO A 135 17.05 14.89 5.29
C PRO A 135 16.69 16.25 5.94
N GLN A 136 16.63 16.25 7.27
CA GLN A 136 16.51 17.48 8.08
C GLN A 136 17.61 18.48 7.71
N GLY A 137 17.28 19.77 7.70
CA GLY A 137 18.21 20.83 7.29
C GLY A 137 18.33 21.02 5.78
N LEU A 138 17.75 20.14 4.96
CA LEU A 138 17.55 20.39 3.54
C LEU A 138 16.52 21.51 3.37
N ALA A 139 17.02 22.73 3.24
CA ALA A 139 16.27 23.98 3.10
C ALA A 139 15.28 24.32 4.23
N GLY A 140 15.44 23.72 5.40
CA GLY A 140 14.75 24.16 6.61
C GLY A 140 15.20 25.55 7.03
N VAL A 141 14.26 26.37 7.52
CA VAL A 141 14.56 27.66 8.17
C VAL A 141 13.95 27.64 9.57
N PRO A 142 14.75 27.55 10.65
CA PRO A 142 16.22 27.45 10.68
C PRO A 142 16.76 26.10 10.16
N ALA A 143 18.08 26.01 9.93
CA ALA A 143 18.76 24.86 9.30
C ALA A 143 18.68 23.54 10.10
N ASP A 144 18.13 23.58 11.30
CA ASP A 144 17.81 22.43 12.15
C ASP A 144 16.35 21.97 12.00
N LYS A 145 15.58 22.50 11.04
CA LYS A 145 14.19 22.09 10.82
C LYS A 145 14.01 21.36 9.50
N TYR A 146 12.89 20.66 9.42
CA TYR A 146 12.39 20.08 8.20
C TYR A 146 11.75 21.17 7.32
N TYR A 147 12.10 21.21 6.03
CA TYR A 147 11.36 22.04 5.07
C TYR A 147 10.00 21.39 4.82
N TYR A 148 8.94 22.05 5.29
CA TYR A 148 7.57 21.54 5.24
C TYR A 148 6.74 22.28 4.19
N ARG A 149 6.06 21.50 3.34
CA ARG A 149 5.16 21.96 2.28
C ARG A 149 3.76 21.46 2.57
N GLU A 150 2.93 22.31 3.16
CA GLU A 150 1.54 21.98 3.48
C GLU A 150 0.62 21.91 2.26
N ASP A 151 1.00 22.58 1.17
CA ASP A 151 0.25 22.68 -0.07
C ASP A 151 0.36 21.42 -0.93
N VAL A 152 1.51 20.74 -0.89
CA VAL A 152 1.77 19.53 -1.69
C VAL A 152 0.78 18.42 -1.34
N LYS A 153 0.06 17.95 -2.35
CA LYS A 153 -0.96 16.91 -2.27
C LYS A 153 -0.70 15.84 -3.32
N THR A 154 -0.86 14.60 -2.91
CA THR A 154 -0.93 13.45 -3.81
C THR A 154 -2.34 12.89 -3.82
N THR A 155 -2.81 12.45 -4.96
CA THR A 155 -4.00 11.59 -5.10
C THR A 155 -3.61 10.41 -5.95
N PHE A 156 -3.63 9.22 -5.38
CA PHE A 156 -3.25 7.99 -6.04
C PHE A 156 -4.36 6.98 -5.92
N PHE A 157 -4.74 6.37 -7.05
CA PHE A 157 -5.67 5.26 -7.14
C PHE A 157 -4.96 4.11 -7.84
N GLY A 158 -5.13 2.91 -7.31
CA GLY A 158 -4.52 1.72 -7.92
C GLY A 158 -5.33 0.47 -7.74
N ILE A 159 -5.29 -0.37 -8.77
CA ILE A 159 -5.83 -1.73 -8.78
C ILE A 159 -4.73 -2.66 -9.25
N SER A 160 -4.46 -3.71 -8.49
CA SER A 160 -3.63 -4.82 -8.93
C SER A 160 -4.40 -6.13 -8.84
N ALA A 161 -4.21 -7.01 -9.81
CA ALA A 161 -4.87 -8.30 -9.89
C ALA A 161 -3.88 -9.36 -10.37
N TYR A 162 -3.48 -10.24 -9.46
CA TYR A 162 -2.51 -11.28 -9.73
C TYR A 162 -3.05 -12.68 -9.47
N GLN A 163 -2.70 -13.61 -10.35
CA GLN A 163 -2.85 -15.05 -10.15
C GLN A 163 -1.79 -15.58 -9.18
N VAL A 164 -2.21 -16.56 -8.38
CA VAL A 164 -1.48 -17.25 -7.33
C VAL A 164 -1.80 -18.75 -7.51
N PRO A 165 -1.28 -19.39 -8.57
CA PRO A 165 -1.65 -20.75 -8.98
C PRO A 165 -1.51 -21.80 -7.89
N ASN A 166 -0.50 -21.71 -7.01
CA ASN A 166 -0.30 -22.67 -5.92
C ASN A 166 -1.21 -22.43 -4.71
N LYS A 167 -2.44 -21.97 -4.93
CA LYS A 167 -3.42 -21.74 -3.86
C LYS A 167 -3.74 -23.00 -3.06
N LYS A 168 -3.54 -24.21 -3.61
CA LYS A 168 -3.77 -25.45 -2.86
C LYS A 168 -2.84 -25.57 -1.64
N ARG A 169 -1.60 -25.06 -1.73
CA ARG A 169 -0.58 -25.17 -0.67
C ARG A 169 -0.17 -23.84 -0.07
N PHE A 170 -0.30 -22.73 -0.78
CA PHE A 170 0.14 -21.40 -0.35
C PHE A 170 -1.05 -20.47 -0.02
N SER A 171 -0.93 -19.71 1.07
CA SER A 171 -1.93 -18.73 1.47
C SER A 171 -1.36 -17.35 1.83
N TYR A 172 -1.70 -16.33 1.02
CA TYR A 172 -1.56 -14.93 1.41
C TYR A 172 -2.42 -14.53 2.61
N ARG A 173 -3.61 -15.15 2.73
CA ARG A 173 -4.58 -14.83 3.78
C ARG A 173 -4.04 -15.22 5.15
N ALA A 174 -3.17 -16.23 5.23
CA ALA A 174 -2.52 -16.65 6.46
C ALA A 174 -1.52 -15.61 6.96
N ALA A 175 -0.69 -15.06 6.07
CA ALA A 175 0.32 -14.07 6.43
C ALA A 175 -0.28 -12.67 6.66
N LEU A 176 -1.19 -12.21 5.79
CA LEU A 176 -1.59 -10.80 5.72
C LEU A 176 -2.95 -10.50 6.34
N LEU A 177 -3.91 -11.43 6.24
CA LEU A 177 -5.28 -11.22 6.73
C LEU A 177 -5.55 -11.95 8.05
N GLN A 178 -4.66 -12.82 8.51
CA GLN A 178 -4.83 -13.65 9.72
C GLN A 178 -6.12 -14.50 9.71
N SER A 179 -6.79 -14.67 8.56
CA SER A 179 -8.03 -15.46 8.45
C SER A 179 -7.76 -16.94 8.19
N GLU A 180 -6.51 -17.28 7.88
CA GLU A 180 -6.02 -18.63 7.63
C GLU A 180 -4.76 -18.88 8.45
N TRP A 181 -4.33 -20.13 8.52
CA TRP A 181 -3.09 -20.53 9.19
C TRP A 181 -2.28 -21.46 8.31
N GLN A 182 -1.11 -20.99 7.86
CA GLN A 182 -0.13 -21.75 7.12
C GLN A 182 0.67 -22.64 8.09
N LYS A 183 0.56 -23.97 7.93
CA LYS A 183 1.18 -25.01 8.77
C LYS A 183 2.47 -25.58 8.18
N LYS A 184 2.65 -25.48 6.86
CA LYS A 184 3.85 -25.95 6.14
C LYS A 184 4.35 -24.89 5.18
N SER A 185 5.67 -24.88 4.96
CA SER A 185 6.28 -23.97 4.02
C SER A 185 5.76 -24.20 2.60
N ALA A 186 5.43 -23.11 1.91
CA ALA A 186 4.99 -23.17 0.52
C ALA A 186 5.24 -21.82 -0.15
N GLY A 187 5.37 -21.83 -1.47
CA GLY A 187 5.41 -20.63 -2.28
C GLY A 187 4.55 -20.75 -3.52
N SER A 188 4.38 -19.64 -4.23
CA SER A 188 3.68 -19.58 -5.50
C SER A 188 4.37 -18.58 -6.40
N ILE A 189 4.49 -18.93 -7.68
CA ILE A 189 4.67 -17.93 -8.74
C ILE A 189 3.44 -17.02 -8.70
N ILE A 190 3.64 -15.76 -9.07
CA ILE A 190 2.61 -14.74 -9.14
C ILE A 190 2.72 -14.11 -10.52
N TYR A 191 1.59 -13.88 -11.18
CA TYR A 191 1.57 -13.20 -12.47
C TYR A 191 0.22 -12.52 -12.68
N GLY A 192 0.18 -11.42 -13.41
CA GLY A 192 -1.04 -10.66 -13.63
C GLY A 192 -0.70 -9.25 -14.10
N GLY A 193 -1.38 -8.25 -13.56
CA GLY A 193 -1.06 -6.87 -13.89
C GLY A 193 -1.70 -5.87 -12.96
N GLU A 194 -1.38 -4.61 -13.21
CA GLU A 194 -1.84 -3.47 -12.44
C GLU A 194 -2.21 -2.29 -13.32
N ILE A 195 -3.01 -1.39 -12.74
CA ILE A 195 -3.32 -0.08 -13.28
C ILE A 195 -3.35 0.93 -12.15
N HIS A 196 -2.64 2.03 -12.35
CA HIS A 196 -2.43 3.10 -11.40
C HIS A 196 -2.75 4.45 -12.05
N HIS A 197 -3.42 5.32 -11.30
CA HIS A 197 -3.58 6.72 -11.66
C HIS A 197 -3.16 7.60 -10.49
N GLY A 198 -2.21 8.50 -10.74
CA GLY A 198 -1.62 9.37 -9.73
C GLY A 198 -1.62 10.83 -10.16
N THR A 199 -1.85 11.73 -9.21
CA THR A 199 -1.59 13.16 -9.36
C THR A 199 -0.77 13.62 -8.18
N VAL A 200 0.30 14.37 -8.44
CA VAL A 200 1.04 15.15 -7.44
C VAL A 200 0.90 16.62 -7.81
N GLN A 201 0.51 17.47 -6.87
CA GLN A 201 0.35 18.89 -7.12
C GLN A 201 0.68 19.74 -5.89
N GLY A 202 1.20 20.93 -6.11
CA GLY A 202 1.35 21.99 -5.09
C GLY A 202 0.69 23.29 -5.56
N ASP A 203 0.51 24.23 -4.63
CA ASP A 203 0.05 25.59 -4.96
C ASP A 203 1.21 26.39 -5.62
N SER A 204 2.45 25.96 -5.38
CA SER A 204 3.67 26.40 -6.05
C SER A 204 4.46 25.21 -6.61
N ALA A 205 5.54 25.49 -7.36
CA ALA A 205 6.40 24.47 -7.95
C ALA A 205 6.79 23.36 -6.94
N LEU A 206 6.80 22.12 -7.39
CA LEU A 206 7.14 20.94 -6.60
C LEU A 206 8.62 20.96 -6.21
N ILE A 207 9.48 21.45 -7.09
CA ILE A 207 10.86 21.78 -6.75
C ILE A 207 10.90 23.18 -6.13
N PRO A 208 11.43 23.34 -4.91
CA PRO A 208 11.55 24.65 -4.29
C PRO A 208 12.47 25.59 -5.07
N ALA A 209 12.18 26.89 -5.05
CA ALA A 209 12.87 27.90 -5.87
C ALA A 209 14.40 27.93 -5.67
N PHE A 210 14.89 27.70 -4.45
CA PHE A 210 16.34 27.68 -4.15
C PHE A 210 17.09 26.50 -4.80
N TYR A 211 16.39 25.44 -5.23
CA TYR A 211 16.97 24.33 -5.99
C TYR A 211 16.67 24.39 -7.48
N SER A 212 15.95 25.40 -7.97
CA SER A 212 15.51 25.48 -9.37
C SER A 212 16.65 25.30 -10.39
N SER A 213 17.84 25.84 -10.12
CA SER A 213 19.01 25.73 -11.02
C SER A 213 19.61 24.33 -11.13
N LYS A 214 19.27 23.41 -10.22
CA LYS A 214 19.82 22.04 -10.16
C LYS A 214 18.84 20.96 -10.64
N PHE A 215 17.60 21.34 -10.97
CA PHE A 215 16.54 20.38 -11.30
C PHE A 215 15.87 20.80 -12.62
N PRO A 216 15.95 19.99 -13.69
CA PRO A 216 15.37 20.32 -15.00
C PRO A 216 13.85 20.54 -14.99
N GLN A 217 13.16 19.87 -14.08
CA GLN A 217 11.72 19.97 -13.84
C GLN A 217 11.33 21.13 -12.91
N ALA A 218 12.23 22.09 -12.68
CA ALA A 218 11.90 23.30 -11.94
C ALA A 218 10.73 24.05 -12.59
N GLY A 219 9.86 24.61 -11.75
CA GLY A 219 8.63 25.30 -12.17
C GLY A 219 7.41 24.40 -12.29
N ILE A 220 7.57 23.08 -12.48
CA ILE A 220 6.44 22.14 -12.53
C ILE A 220 5.72 22.13 -11.18
N ASN A 221 4.43 22.45 -11.18
CA ASN A 221 3.58 22.45 -9.99
C ASN A 221 2.62 21.25 -9.95
N LYS A 222 2.46 20.53 -11.06
CA LYS A 222 1.57 19.38 -11.16
C LYS A 222 2.11 18.30 -12.10
N ILE A 223 2.03 17.05 -11.64
CA ILE A 223 2.36 15.85 -12.41
C ILE A 223 1.16 14.91 -12.34
N ASN A 224 0.69 14.45 -13.49
CA ASN A 224 -0.32 13.40 -13.61
C ASN A 224 0.31 12.18 -14.26
N VAL A 225 -0.04 11.01 -13.75
CA VAL A 225 0.49 9.73 -14.20
C VAL A 225 -0.67 8.77 -14.37
N LEU A 226 -0.70 8.08 -15.50
CA LEU A 226 -1.49 6.87 -15.70
C LEU A 226 -0.50 5.76 -16.07
N SER A 227 -0.46 4.70 -15.27
CA SER A 227 0.45 3.57 -15.45
C SER A 227 -0.35 2.29 -15.53
N PHE A 228 0.02 1.38 -16.42
CA PHE A 228 -0.49 0.02 -16.38
C PHE A 228 0.51 -0.93 -17.02
N GLY A 229 0.54 -2.17 -16.53
CA GLY A 229 1.52 -3.13 -16.99
C GLY A 229 1.25 -4.55 -16.49
N PRO A 230 1.74 -5.56 -17.21
CA PRO A 230 1.84 -6.90 -16.69
C PRO A 230 2.94 -6.98 -15.63
N GLY A 231 2.79 -7.90 -14.69
CA GLY A 231 3.81 -8.20 -13.70
C GLY A 231 3.92 -9.68 -13.37
N ALA A 232 5.10 -10.05 -12.89
CA ALA A 232 5.42 -11.39 -12.46
C ALA A 232 6.27 -11.35 -11.19
N GLY A 233 6.17 -12.40 -10.40
CA GLY A 233 6.80 -12.44 -9.10
C GLY A 233 6.75 -13.80 -8.43
N TYR A 234 7.18 -13.82 -7.17
CA TYR A 234 7.15 -15.00 -6.35
C TYR A 234 6.83 -14.63 -4.91
N ALA A 235 6.04 -15.47 -4.25
CA ALA A 235 5.86 -15.43 -2.81
C ALA A 235 6.23 -16.76 -2.19
N TYR A 236 6.75 -16.68 -0.97
CA TYR A 236 7.12 -17.83 -0.16
C TYR A 236 6.80 -17.57 1.30
N THR A 237 6.27 -18.58 1.97
CA THR A 237 6.16 -18.62 3.42
C THR A 237 7.00 -19.77 3.93
N LEU A 238 8.01 -19.48 4.74
CA LEU A 238 8.72 -20.44 5.57
C LEU A 238 7.91 -20.65 6.85
N VAL A 239 7.61 -21.91 7.20
CA VAL A 239 6.93 -22.26 8.46
C VAL A 239 7.85 -23.13 9.32
N MET A 240 8.02 -22.75 10.58
CA MET A 240 8.83 -23.42 11.58
C MET A 240 7.93 -23.89 12.73
N ALA A 241 8.10 -25.15 13.14
CA ALA A 241 7.29 -25.78 14.20
C ALA A 241 5.76 -25.59 14.00
N GLN A 242 5.30 -25.58 12.73
CA GLN A 242 3.91 -25.33 12.32
C GLN A 242 3.33 -23.95 12.69
N HIS A 243 4.05 -23.10 13.43
CA HIS A 243 3.47 -21.90 14.04
C HIS A 243 4.19 -20.61 13.70
N PHE A 244 5.52 -20.64 13.74
CA PHE A 244 6.32 -19.47 13.41
C PHE A 244 6.45 -19.38 11.91
N PHE A 245 6.30 -18.18 11.36
CA PHE A 245 6.39 -17.99 9.92
C PHE A 245 7.18 -16.75 9.55
N ILE A 246 7.80 -16.83 8.38
CA ILE A 246 8.38 -15.70 7.66
C ILE A 246 7.84 -15.79 6.24
N THR A 247 7.19 -14.73 5.77
CA THR A 247 6.64 -14.60 4.43
C THR A 247 7.33 -13.46 3.70
N GLY A 248 7.74 -13.72 2.47
CA GLY A 248 8.20 -12.71 1.52
C GLY A 248 7.46 -12.86 0.20
N SER A 249 7.20 -11.74 -0.46
CA SER A 249 6.54 -11.65 -1.75
C SER A 249 7.06 -10.43 -2.47
N LEU A 250 7.45 -10.60 -3.72
CA LEU A 250 7.84 -9.51 -4.60
C LEU A 250 7.24 -9.77 -5.98
N VAL A 251 6.59 -8.76 -6.53
CA VAL A 251 6.13 -8.71 -7.92
C VAL A 251 6.78 -7.51 -8.56
N ILE A 252 7.41 -7.72 -9.72
CA ILE A 252 7.91 -6.64 -10.59
C ILE A 252 6.96 -6.53 -11.76
N ASN A 253 6.49 -5.33 -12.05
CA ASN A 253 5.70 -5.02 -13.23
C ASN A 253 6.52 -4.20 -14.21
N LEU A 254 6.19 -4.31 -15.49
CA LEU A 254 6.71 -3.44 -16.54
C LEU A 254 5.57 -2.54 -17.02
N ASP A 255 5.55 -1.30 -16.55
CA ASP A 255 4.43 -0.39 -16.77
C ASP A 255 4.67 0.53 -17.97
N ALA A 256 3.63 0.66 -18.81
CA ALA A 256 3.50 1.77 -19.73
C ALA A 256 2.95 2.98 -18.97
N ASN A 257 3.76 4.03 -18.87
CA ASN A 257 3.47 5.25 -18.15
C ASN A 257 3.11 6.37 -19.13
N PHE A 258 1.97 7.02 -18.90
CA PHE A 258 1.56 8.26 -19.55
C PHE A 258 1.66 9.38 -18.53
N VAL A 259 2.67 10.23 -18.68
CA VAL A 259 2.98 11.32 -17.76
C VAL A 259 2.59 12.65 -18.38
N ARG A 260 1.97 13.53 -17.59
CA ARG A 260 1.74 14.93 -17.95
C ARG A 260 2.31 15.84 -16.87
N GLU A 261 3.27 16.67 -17.26
CA GLU A 261 3.90 17.69 -16.41
C GLU A 261 3.33 19.05 -16.78
N GLU A 262 2.93 19.83 -15.77
CA GLU A 262 2.30 21.13 -15.96
C GLU A 262 2.94 22.20 -15.07
N ASP A 263 3.07 23.40 -15.64
CA ASP A 263 3.21 24.66 -14.92
C ASP A 263 2.20 25.70 -15.44
N GLU A 264 2.35 26.98 -15.08
CA GLU A 264 1.43 28.05 -15.47
C GLU A 264 1.33 28.25 -17.00
N THR A 265 2.36 27.86 -17.76
CA THR A 265 2.47 28.14 -19.21
C THR A 265 2.76 26.89 -20.06
N ARG A 266 3.33 25.85 -19.47
CA ARG A 266 3.81 24.64 -20.15
C ARG A 266 2.98 23.42 -19.78
N LYS A 267 2.79 22.54 -20.76
CA LYS A 267 2.15 21.23 -20.61
C LYS A 267 2.92 20.21 -21.42
N GLU A 268 3.79 19.47 -20.77
CA GLU A 268 4.59 18.43 -21.40
C GLU A 268 3.97 17.06 -21.19
N LYS A 269 4.15 16.18 -22.17
CA LYS A 269 3.66 14.80 -22.11
C LYS A 269 4.81 13.86 -22.43
N ASN A 270 4.92 12.79 -21.65
CA ASN A 270 5.85 11.71 -21.93
C ASN A 270 5.15 10.36 -21.89
N VAL A 271 5.67 9.43 -22.70
CA VAL A 271 5.32 8.02 -22.61
C VAL A 271 6.60 7.24 -22.36
N SER A 272 6.62 6.46 -21.30
CA SER A 272 7.80 5.71 -20.88
C SER A 272 7.44 4.29 -20.44
N LEU A 273 8.42 3.39 -20.52
CA LEU A 273 8.33 2.05 -19.98
C LEU A 273 9.24 1.97 -18.77
N ASN A 274 8.67 1.73 -17.58
CA ASN A 274 9.44 1.71 -16.35
C ASN A 274 8.99 0.56 -15.44
N PRO A 275 9.90 0.01 -14.63
CA PRO A 275 9.53 -1.00 -13.66
C PRO A 275 8.77 -0.38 -12.49
N SER A 276 7.74 -1.09 -12.03
CA SER A 276 7.13 -0.89 -10.72
C SER A 276 7.28 -2.16 -9.89
N GLU A 277 7.13 -2.03 -8.58
CA GLU A 277 7.23 -3.15 -7.65
C GLU A 277 6.10 -3.15 -6.65
N VAL A 278 5.63 -4.35 -6.30
CA VAL A 278 4.73 -4.59 -5.18
C VAL A 278 5.35 -5.65 -4.29
N PHE A 279 5.63 -5.29 -3.03
CA PHE A 279 6.21 -6.22 -2.07
C PHE A 279 5.31 -6.40 -0.85
N LYS A 280 5.37 -7.60 -0.29
CA LYS A 280 4.67 -7.97 0.94
C LYS A 280 5.59 -8.86 1.77
N ALA A 281 5.88 -8.46 2.99
CA ALA A 281 6.63 -9.21 3.96
C ALA A 281 5.81 -9.38 5.25
N ALA A 282 5.96 -10.52 5.92
CA ALA A 282 5.36 -10.71 7.23
C ALA A 282 6.16 -11.72 8.04
N ALA A 283 6.18 -11.56 9.35
CA ALA A 283 6.76 -12.55 10.25
C ALA A 283 5.96 -12.60 11.55
N GLY A 284 5.92 -13.77 12.17
CA GLY A 284 5.27 -13.91 13.47
C GLY A 284 4.86 -15.32 13.82
N TYR A 285 3.89 -15.40 14.73
CA TYR A 285 3.30 -16.63 15.23
C TYR A 285 1.84 -16.73 14.78
N ASN A 286 1.41 -17.90 14.32
CA ASN A 286 0.03 -18.20 14.01
C ASN A 286 -0.37 -19.57 14.56
N GLY A 287 -1.52 -19.65 15.22
CA GLY A 287 -2.06 -20.89 15.76
C GLY A 287 -3.58 -20.92 15.73
N ARG A 288 -4.19 -21.89 16.41
CA ARG A 288 -5.65 -22.13 16.32
C ARG A 288 -6.50 -21.00 16.91
N ARG A 289 -5.98 -20.29 17.92
CA ARG A 289 -6.68 -19.19 18.63
C ARG A 289 -5.99 -17.85 18.46
N TRP A 290 -4.66 -17.81 18.55
CA TRP A 290 -3.90 -16.56 18.54
C TRP A 290 -3.08 -16.39 17.26
N ASN A 291 -2.87 -15.14 16.89
CA ASN A 291 -1.87 -14.72 15.93
C ASN A 291 -1.20 -13.43 16.42
N ILE A 292 0.12 -13.37 16.31
CA ILE A 292 0.91 -12.17 16.62
C ILE A 292 1.87 -12.01 15.45
N SER A 293 1.77 -10.91 14.70
CA SER A 293 2.61 -10.72 13.51
C SER A 293 2.99 -9.27 13.25
N ALA A 294 4.16 -9.11 12.65
CA ALA A 294 4.58 -7.89 11.98
C ALA A 294 4.37 -8.08 10.47
N ASN A 295 3.73 -7.11 9.81
CA ASN A 295 3.46 -7.14 8.38
C ASN A 295 3.96 -5.84 7.74
N TRP A 296 4.58 -5.93 6.58
CA TRP A 296 5.02 -4.79 5.80
C TRP A 296 4.57 -4.99 4.35
N THR A 297 3.78 -4.05 3.84
CA THR A 297 3.33 -4.04 2.45
C THR A 297 3.68 -2.72 1.82
N GLY A 298 4.17 -2.72 0.60
CA GLY A 298 4.46 -1.49 -0.13
C GLY A 298 4.46 -1.69 -1.63
N SER A 299 4.42 -0.56 -2.33
CA SER A 299 4.58 -0.48 -3.76
C SER A 299 5.41 0.73 -4.13
N THR A 300 6.22 0.62 -5.17
CA THR A 300 6.94 1.74 -5.79
C THR A 300 6.58 1.79 -7.26
N VAL A 301 6.08 2.93 -7.73
CA VAL A 301 5.87 3.22 -9.14
C VAL A 301 6.98 4.14 -9.61
N SER A 302 7.76 3.70 -10.60
CA SER A 302 8.75 4.53 -11.27
C SER A 302 8.14 5.08 -12.55
N THR A 303 8.38 6.35 -12.85
CA THR A 303 7.84 6.97 -14.06
C THR A 303 8.75 8.10 -14.52
N GLN A 304 8.80 8.37 -15.82
CA GLN A 304 9.72 9.33 -16.40
C GLN A 304 8.99 10.55 -16.97
N GLY A 305 9.40 11.75 -16.55
CA GLY A 305 8.92 13.02 -17.13
C GLY A 305 9.49 13.29 -18.52
N SER A 306 9.01 14.35 -19.17
CA SER A 306 9.57 14.86 -20.44
C SER A 306 10.84 15.66 -20.20
N LEU A 307 10.95 16.29 -19.03
CA LEU A 307 12.04 17.21 -18.69
C LEU A 307 13.28 16.52 -18.10
N THR A 308 13.20 15.23 -17.78
CA THR A 308 14.30 14.49 -17.17
C THR A 308 14.42 13.06 -17.72
N PRO A 309 15.65 12.57 -18.01
CA PRO A 309 15.89 11.16 -18.34
C PRO A 309 15.74 10.22 -17.13
N GLU A 310 15.80 10.73 -15.90
CA GLU A 310 15.69 9.92 -14.68
C GLU A 310 14.24 9.79 -14.21
N ASN A 311 13.97 8.74 -13.42
CA ASN A 311 12.61 8.40 -13.01
C ASN A 311 12.21 9.13 -11.74
N TYR A 312 11.04 9.77 -11.76
CA TYR A 312 10.27 10.01 -10.54
C TYR A 312 9.91 8.68 -9.88
N LYS A 313 10.02 8.61 -8.56
CA LYS A 313 9.57 7.44 -7.80
C LYS A 313 8.48 7.82 -6.81
N PHE A 314 7.38 7.08 -6.89
CA PHE A 314 6.25 7.19 -5.98
C PHE A 314 6.14 5.91 -5.15
N SER A 315 6.60 5.96 -3.91
CA SER A 315 6.55 4.82 -3.00
C SER A 315 5.46 5.01 -1.96
N SER A 316 4.69 3.96 -1.69
CA SER A 316 3.73 3.97 -0.60
C SER A 316 3.66 2.62 0.08
N GLY A 317 3.26 2.60 1.34
CA GLY A 317 3.12 1.33 2.05
C GLY A 317 2.60 1.47 3.46
N ASN A 318 2.65 0.35 4.17
CA ASN A 318 2.10 0.18 5.51
C ASN A 318 2.88 -0.87 6.29
N ILE A 319 3.33 -0.50 7.48
CA ILE A 319 3.89 -1.40 8.47
C ILE A 319 2.85 -1.59 9.57
N ARG A 320 2.56 -2.85 9.93
CA ARG A 320 1.59 -3.21 10.96
C ARG A 320 2.18 -4.16 11.97
N LEU A 321 1.86 -3.95 13.24
CA LEU A 321 2.02 -4.95 14.31
C LEU A 321 0.62 -5.37 14.73
N VAL A 322 0.33 -6.67 14.71
CA VAL A 322 -1.02 -7.21 14.89
C VAL A 322 -1.02 -8.24 16.01
N VAL A 323 -2.00 -8.16 16.89
CA VAL A 323 -2.41 -9.24 17.79
C VAL A 323 -3.85 -9.60 17.45
N ALA A 324 -4.10 -10.87 17.13
CA ALA A 324 -5.41 -11.37 16.75
C ALA A 324 -5.84 -12.56 17.61
N HIS A 325 -7.12 -12.60 17.96
CA HIS A 325 -7.75 -13.73 18.63
C HIS A 325 -8.94 -14.25 17.82
N ARG A 326 -9.05 -15.57 17.70
CA ARG A 326 -10.12 -16.28 16.98
C ARG A 326 -11.09 -16.90 17.97
N PHE A 327 -12.29 -16.34 18.03
CA PHE A 327 -13.39 -16.85 18.84
C PHE A 327 -14.14 -17.95 18.10
N GLU A 328 -14.44 -19.03 18.81
CA GLU A 328 -15.35 -20.06 18.31
C GLU A 328 -16.79 -19.53 18.34
N LYS A 329 -17.59 -19.88 17.35
CA LYS A 329 -19.01 -19.53 17.36
C LYS A 329 -19.69 -20.37 18.44
N HIS A 330 -20.27 -19.74 19.46
CA HIS A 330 -21.18 -20.45 20.35
C HIS A 330 -22.35 -20.97 19.51
N LYS A 331 -22.54 -22.29 19.50
CA LYS A 331 -23.80 -22.87 19.05
C LYS A 331 -24.84 -22.46 20.08
N HIS A 332 -25.79 -21.59 19.72
CA HIS A 332 -27.05 -21.56 20.45
C HIS A 332 -27.69 -22.93 20.20
N ALA A 333 -27.86 -23.70 21.28
CA ALA A 333 -28.73 -24.87 21.26
C ALA A 333 -30.15 -24.33 20.98
N SER A 334 -30.64 -24.63 19.79
CA SER A 334 -32.04 -24.47 19.40
C SER A 334 -32.84 -25.66 19.86
#